data_AF-A0A934CU81-F1
#
_entry.id   AF-A0A934CU81-F1
#
_cell.length_a   1.000
_cell.length_b   1.000
_cell.length_c   1.000
_cell.angle_alpha   90.00
_cell.angle_beta   90.00
_cell.angle_gamma   90.00
#
_symmetry.space_group_name_H-M   'P 1'
#
loop_
_entity.id
_entity.type
_entity.pdbx_description
1 polymer ?
#
loop_
_entity_poly.entity_id
_entity_poly.type
_entity_poly.pdbx_seq_one_letter_code
_entity_poly.pdbx_strand_id
1 'polypeptide(L)'
;MHNSQDGDAVGSGPNAYLMTALNGKTDPCIGCHFASNGATWKDPATNAPIVWNGSEPSYNAQKGLAGGNFYWVGAGNSTKGHNVYGIAAQDANLNTAPGENTAGCGGTACHVTLAAAPSDQNFFQGGCRGCHVFTYHHEDNGVYRFLKGHGVGPYPPVTQPLPAARKNITTYADYVTGVEDPGLDWEQETTTNHNWYKGTTASYSGSGTALRDYKSITAFCAGCHRQFHGPYEEINGSGMGSASPWMRHPTDIALPDTGEYGSYDPDVTYNAQAPVAWTNPSSPTRAGAVVMCLSCHRPHGSDQADLLRWSYSDMQAGTTDPAKAGKGCFVCHTQKDGL
;
A
#
# COMPACT_ATOMS: atom_id res chain seq x y z
N MET A 1 -25.69 -13.34 -6.98
CA MET A 1 -27.04 -12.74 -6.87
C MET A 1 -28.00 -13.61 -6.08
N HIS A 2 -28.26 -14.86 -6.48
CA HIS A 2 -29.24 -15.73 -5.82
C HIS A 2 -28.61 -16.83 -4.94
N ASN A 3 -27.30 -16.71 -4.67
CA ASN A 3 -26.51 -17.78 -4.05
C ASN A 3 -26.67 -19.15 -4.76
N SER A 4 -26.94 -19.12 -6.07
CA SER A 4 -27.08 -20.31 -6.90
C SER A 4 -26.46 -20.07 -8.27
N GLN A 5 -25.73 -21.07 -8.77
CA GLN A 5 -25.19 -21.13 -10.11
C GLN A 5 -25.33 -22.57 -10.60
N ASP A 6 -25.96 -22.75 -11.77
CA ASP A 6 -26.24 -24.05 -12.37
C ASP A 6 -27.01 -25.04 -11.47
N GLY A 7 -27.83 -24.49 -10.56
CA GLY A 7 -28.63 -25.27 -9.60
C GLY A 7 -27.91 -25.57 -8.29
N ASP A 8 -26.60 -25.37 -8.22
CA ASP A 8 -25.79 -25.56 -7.01
C ASP A 8 -25.69 -24.27 -6.20
N ALA A 9 -25.54 -24.39 -4.88
CA ALA A 9 -25.33 -23.25 -4.00
C ALA A 9 -23.91 -22.70 -4.16
N VAL A 10 -23.78 -21.38 -4.36
CA VAL A 10 -22.47 -20.71 -4.54
C VAL A 10 -21.75 -20.51 -3.19
N GLY A 11 -22.48 -20.56 -2.07
CA GLY A 11 -21.95 -20.52 -0.71
C GLY A 11 -23.04 -20.66 0.35
N SER A 12 -22.74 -20.32 1.60
CA SER A 12 -23.66 -20.44 2.73
C SER A 12 -24.29 -19.11 3.14
N GLY A 13 -25.60 -19.08 3.37
CA GLY A 13 -26.30 -17.95 4.01
C GLY A 13 -26.51 -16.72 3.12
N PRO A 14 -27.21 -15.69 3.65
CA PRO A 14 -27.27 -14.38 3.01
C PRO A 14 -25.91 -13.68 3.12
N ASN A 15 -25.33 -13.29 1.99
CA ASN A 15 -24.03 -12.66 1.93
C ASN A 15 -24.14 -11.13 1.83
N ALA A 16 -23.30 -10.41 2.57
CA ALA A 16 -23.23 -8.96 2.50
C ALA A 16 -22.92 -8.51 1.07
N TYR A 17 -23.70 -7.56 0.54
CA TYR A 17 -23.56 -7.01 -0.81
C TYR A 17 -23.64 -8.06 -1.94
N LEU A 18 -24.28 -9.22 -1.70
CA LEU A 18 -24.39 -10.34 -2.65
C LEU A 18 -23.01 -10.92 -3.08
N MET A 19 -21.97 -10.71 -2.26
CA MET A 19 -20.63 -11.23 -2.51
C MET A 19 -20.33 -12.44 -1.63
N THR A 20 -20.12 -13.59 -2.26
CA THR A 20 -19.71 -14.83 -1.57
C THR A 20 -18.21 -15.01 -1.74
N ALA A 21 -17.54 -15.49 -0.70
CA ALA A 21 -16.15 -15.93 -0.83
C ALA A 21 -16.09 -17.19 -1.71
N LEU A 22 -15.36 -17.10 -2.82
CA LEU A 22 -15.16 -18.19 -3.76
C LEU A 22 -13.96 -19.04 -3.33
N ASN A 23 -13.83 -20.24 -3.92
CA ASN A 23 -12.63 -21.07 -3.82
C ASN A 23 -12.24 -21.45 -2.37
N GLY A 24 -13.23 -21.67 -1.50
CA GLY A 24 -13.01 -22.06 -0.11
C GLY A 24 -12.36 -20.98 0.76
N LYS A 25 -12.39 -19.71 0.32
CA LYS A 25 -11.87 -18.58 1.08
C LYS A 25 -12.90 -18.04 2.07
N THR A 26 -12.44 -17.27 3.05
CA THR A 26 -13.30 -16.65 4.07
C THR A 26 -13.62 -15.18 3.78
N ASP A 27 -12.89 -14.53 2.88
CA ASP A 27 -13.10 -13.15 2.44
C ASP A 27 -13.44 -13.12 0.94
N PRO A 28 -14.44 -12.34 0.49
CA PRO A 28 -14.85 -12.30 -0.91
C PRO A 28 -13.83 -11.68 -1.87
N CYS A 29 -12.95 -10.79 -1.42
CA CYS A 29 -11.92 -10.18 -2.25
C CYS A 29 -10.93 -11.24 -2.74
N ILE A 30 -10.42 -12.06 -1.82
CA ILE A 30 -9.49 -13.15 -2.13
C ILE A 30 -10.12 -14.30 -2.91
N GLY A 31 -11.44 -14.30 -3.13
CA GLY A 31 -12.08 -15.25 -4.04
C GLY A 31 -11.59 -15.09 -5.49
N CYS A 32 -11.41 -13.84 -5.93
CA CYS A 32 -10.94 -13.49 -7.29
C CYS A 32 -9.49 -13.01 -7.34
N HIS A 33 -8.98 -12.48 -6.21
CA HIS A 33 -7.62 -11.94 -6.12
C HIS A 33 -6.57 -13.00 -5.69
N PHE A 34 -6.92 -14.29 -5.79
CA PHE A 34 -6.08 -15.43 -5.40
C PHE A 34 -5.78 -16.34 -6.59
N ALA A 35 -4.55 -16.84 -6.68
CA ALA A 35 -4.20 -17.98 -7.53
C ALA A 35 -3.60 -19.11 -6.70
N SER A 36 -3.94 -20.36 -7.01
CA SER A 36 -3.39 -21.53 -6.33
C SER A 36 -1.92 -21.81 -6.67
N ASN A 37 -1.46 -21.31 -7.80
CA ASN A 37 -0.08 -21.40 -8.28
C ASN A 37 0.66 -20.06 -8.08
N GLY A 38 1.87 -19.93 -8.62
CA GLY A 38 2.72 -18.75 -8.48
C GLY A 38 2.36 -17.60 -9.43
N ALA A 39 1.33 -17.70 -10.28
CA ALA A 39 1.04 -16.65 -11.26
C ALA A 39 0.54 -15.37 -10.56
N THR A 40 1.21 -14.23 -10.78
CA THR A 40 0.89 -12.95 -10.16
C THR A 40 0.12 -11.99 -11.08
N TRP A 41 -0.39 -12.48 -12.20
CA TRP A 41 -1.04 -11.67 -13.23
C TRP A 41 -2.50 -11.34 -12.86
N LYS A 42 -3.41 -11.47 -13.82
CA LYS A 42 -4.85 -11.35 -13.71
C LYS A 42 -5.43 -12.73 -13.54
N ASP A 43 -6.44 -12.82 -12.69
CA ASP A 43 -7.38 -13.92 -12.77
C ASP A 43 -8.02 -13.92 -14.18
N PRO A 44 -7.96 -15.03 -14.93
CA PRO A 44 -8.40 -15.06 -16.33
C PRO A 44 -9.91 -14.92 -16.50
N ALA A 45 -10.71 -15.19 -15.46
CA ALA A 45 -12.16 -15.10 -15.52
C ALA A 45 -12.67 -13.68 -15.18
N THR A 46 -12.02 -13.03 -14.20
CA THR A 46 -12.50 -11.78 -13.61
C THR A 46 -11.63 -10.57 -13.96
N ASN A 47 -10.44 -10.78 -14.54
CA ASN A 47 -9.39 -9.79 -14.73
C ASN A 47 -8.89 -9.12 -13.43
N ALA A 48 -9.20 -9.70 -12.26
CA ALA A 48 -8.76 -9.19 -10.97
C ALA A 48 -7.24 -9.39 -10.81
N PRO A 49 -6.49 -8.42 -10.27
CA PRO A 49 -5.07 -8.62 -9.98
C PRO A 49 -4.88 -9.70 -8.91
N ILE A 50 -3.95 -10.62 -9.15
CA ILE A 50 -3.59 -11.66 -8.19
C ILE A 50 -2.60 -11.09 -7.16
N VAL A 51 -3.10 -10.82 -5.95
CA VAL A 51 -2.31 -10.24 -4.84
C VAL A 51 -2.00 -11.27 -3.75
N TRP A 52 -2.52 -12.48 -3.88
CA TRP A 52 -2.22 -13.61 -3.00
C TRP A 52 -2.08 -14.91 -3.78
N ASN A 53 -1.02 -15.66 -3.51
CA ASN A 53 -0.76 -16.95 -4.14
C ASN A 53 -0.73 -18.08 -3.12
N GLY A 54 -1.15 -19.27 -3.54
CA GLY A 54 -1.06 -20.52 -2.77
C GLY A 54 0.33 -21.15 -2.79
N SER A 55 1.16 -20.76 -3.75
CA SER A 55 2.58 -21.11 -3.84
C SER A 55 3.42 -19.84 -3.97
N GLU A 56 4.74 -19.98 -3.86
CA GLU A 56 5.65 -18.85 -4.03
C GLU A 56 5.38 -18.11 -5.35
N PRO A 57 5.19 -16.79 -5.31
CA PRO A 57 4.93 -15.99 -6.49
C PRO A 57 6.08 -16.04 -7.51
N SER A 58 5.74 -16.32 -8.76
CA SER A 58 6.65 -16.26 -9.90
C SER A 58 6.73 -14.83 -10.40
N TYR A 59 7.74 -14.10 -9.91
CA TYR A 59 7.93 -12.70 -10.27
C TYR A 59 8.76 -12.50 -11.54
N ASN A 60 8.60 -11.31 -12.14
CA ASN A 60 9.53 -10.76 -13.13
C ASN A 60 10.87 -10.36 -12.48
N ALA A 61 11.79 -9.78 -13.26
CA ALA A 61 13.09 -9.31 -12.77
C ALA A 61 12.98 -8.28 -11.61
N GLN A 62 11.84 -7.59 -11.52
CA GLN A 62 11.48 -6.60 -10.51
C GLN A 62 10.85 -7.22 -9.26
N LYS A 63 10.83 -8.55 -9.14
CA LYS A 63 10.36 -9.27 -7.95
C LYS A 63 8.93 -8.88 -7.50
N GLY A 64 8.04 -8.61 -8.46
CA GLY A 64 6.59 -8.60 -8.25
C GLY A 64 5.87 -7.28 -8.41
N LEU A 65 4.53 -7.34 -8.28
CA LEU A 65 3.59 -6.23 -8.42
C LEU A 65 3.96 -5.04 -7.54
N ALA A 66 3.59 -3.82 -7.95
CA ALA A 66 3.80 -2.58 -7.18
C ALA A 66 3.50 -2.72 -5.66
N GLY A 67 2.38 -3.41 -5.37
CA GLY A 67 1.90 -3.68 -4.02
C GLY A 67 2.60 -4.83 -3.28
N GLY A 68 3.32 -5.70 -3.98
CA GLY A 68 3.82 -6.97 -3.45
C GLY A 68 2.73 -8.03 -3.39
N ASN A 69 2.95 -9.08 -2.58
CA ASN A 69 2.05 -10.23 -2.52
C ASN A 69 1.89 -10.75 -1.09
N PHE A 70 0.65 -11.12 -0.73
CA PHE A 70 0.36 -11.64 0.60
C PHE A 70 0.85 -13.08 0.83
N TYR A 71 1.37 -13.79 -0.18
CA TYR A 71 1.99 -15.10 0.01
C TYR A 71 2.96 -15.12 1.18
N TRP A 72 3.79 -14.08 1.30
CA TRP A 72 4.87 -14.02 2.28
C TRP A 72 4.38 -13.99 3.73
N VAL A 73 3.30 -13.26 4.00
CA VAL A 73 2.67 -13.23 5.32
C VAL A 73 1.71 -14.39 5.53
N GLY A 74 0.99 -14.82 4.48
CA GLY A 74 0.10 -15.99 4.48
C GLY A 74 0.84 -17.32 4.72
N ALA A 75 2.15 -17.37 4.44
CA ALA A 75 3.04 -18.48 4.78
C ALA A 75 3.42 -18.52 6.29
N GLY A 76 2.85 -17.63 7.11
CA GLY A 76 3.02 -17.63 8.57
C GLY A 76 4.15 -16.74 9.10
N ASN A 77 4.67 -15.82 8.28
CA ASN A 77 5.70 -14.87 8.72
C ASN A 77 5.17 -13.43 8.74
N SER A 78 4.73 -12.98 9.93
CA SER A 78 4.17 -11.64 10.13
C SER A 78 5.14 -10.49 9.88
N THR A 79 6.46 -10.73 9.81
CA THR A 79 7.42 -9.67 9.51
C THR A 79 7.47 -9.30 8.02
N LYS A 80 6.81 -10.07 7.16
CA LYS A 80 6.93 -9.95 5.69
C LYS A 80 5.74 -9.31 4.99
N GLY A 81 4.70 -8.88 5.71
CA GLY A 81 3.49 -8.32 5.12
C GLY A 81 2.52 -7.79 6.16
N HIS A 82 1.42 -7.19 5.72
CA HIS A 82 0.31 -6.88 6.61
C HIS A 82 -0.53 -8.14 6.86
N ASN A 83 -0.77 -8.47 8.13
CA ASN A 83 -1.69 -9.55 8.50
C ASN A 83 -3.13 -9.12 8.20
N VAL A 84 -3.73 -9.76 7.20
CA VAL A 84 -5.09 -9.46 6.72
C VAL A 84 -6.00 -10.65 7.02
N TYR A 85 -7.16 -10.38 7.62
CA TYR A 85 -8.18 -11.40 7.91
C TYR A 85 -8.54 -12.20 6.65
N GLY A 86 -8.55 -13.52 6.79
CA GLY A 86 -8.78 -14.45 5.68
C GLY A 86 -7.54 -14.81 4.86
N ILE A 87 -6.39 -14.17 5.13
CA ILE A 87 -5.11 -14.48 4.49
C ILE A 87 -4.08 -14.95 5.52
N ALA A 88 -3.91 -14.22 6.62
CA ALA A 88 -2.93 -14.51 7.66
C ALA A 88 -3.54 -14.40 9.05
N ALA A 89 -3.00 -15.15 10.00
CA ALA A 89 -3.34 -15.01 11.42
C ALA A 89 -2.88 -13.66 11.97
N GLN A 90 -3.43 -13.22 13.08
CA GLN A 90 -2.93 -12.04 13.80
C GLN A 90 -1.47 -12.24 14.23
N ASP A 91 -0.70 -11.17 14.26
CA ASP A 91 0.66 -11.19 14.78
C ASP A 91 0.67 -11.61 16.26
N ALA A 92 1.60 -12.51 16.62
CA ALA A 92 1.71 -13.04 17.98
C ALA A 92 2.54 -12.13 18.91
N ASN A 93 3.34 -11.22 18.34
CA ASN A 93 4.22 -10.29 19.04
C ASN A 93 3.63 -8.88 19.12
N LEU A 94 2.90 -8.46 18.06
CA LEU A 94 2.30 -7.13 17.97
C LEU A 94 0.78 -7.21 18.04
N ASN A 95 0.19 -6.45 18.97
CA ASN A 95 -1.26 -6.33 19.10
C ASN A 95 -1.82 -5.12 18.33
N THR A 96 -0.96 -4.21 17.86
CA THR A 96 -1.30 -3.04 17.06
C THR A 96 -0.31 -2.85 15.92
N ALA A 97 -0.65 -2.01 14.95
CA ALA A 97 0.25 -1.70 13.85
C ALA A 97 1.54 -1.02 14.38
N PRO A 98 2.71 -1.27 13.77
CA PRO A 98 3.93 -0.56 14.13
C PRO A 98 3.74 0.96 14.00
N GLY A 99 4.15 1.71 15.02
CA GLY A 99 4.00 3.17 15.00
C GLY A 99 2.55 3.65 15.07
N GLU A 100 1.64 2.79 15.52
CA GLU A 100 0.24 3.16 15.75
C GLU A 100 0.13 4.25 16.82
N ASN A 101 -0.68 5.25 16.50
CA ASN A 101 -1.20 6.19 17.47
C ASN A 101 -2.68 6.42 17.16
N THR A 102 -3.56 5.62 17.77
CA THR A 102 -5.03 5.68 17.58
C THR A 102 -5.64 7.05 17.85
N ALA A 103 -4.96 7.90 18.64
CA ALA A 103 -5.37 9.29 18.84
C ALA A 103 -5.33 10.11 17.53
N GLY A 104 -4.54 9.70 16.54
CA GLY A 104 -4.43 10.33 15.21
C GLY A 104 -5.70 10.20 14.35
N CYS A 105 -6.55 9.21 14.64
CA CYS A 105 -7.86 9.08 13.99
C CYS A 105 -8.97 9.87 14.72
N GLY A 106 -8.63 10.71 15.71
CA GLY A 106 -9.57 11.62 16.37
C GLY A 106 -10.77 10.94 17.06
N GLY A 107 -10.65 9.64 17.40
CA GLY A 107 -11.77 8.86 17.93
C GLY A 107 -12.75 8.34 16.87
N THR A 108 -12.47 8.56 15.58
CA THR A 108 -13.29 8.10 14.44
C THR A 108 -12.49 7.14 13.54
N ALA A 109 -11.79 6.18 14.15
CA ALA A 109 -11.15 5.12 13.38
C ALA A 109 -12.23 4.31 12.62
N CYS A 110 -12.07 4.17 11.30
CA CYS A 110 -13.01 3.46 10.44
C CYS A 110 -12.87 1.93 10.54
N HIS A 111 -11.74 1.47 11.08
CA HIS A 111 -11.38 0.12 11.51
C HIS A 111 -10.25 0.25 12.54
N VAL A 112 -9.96 -0.80 13.31
CA VAL A 112 -8.83 -0.84 14.27
C VAL A 112 -7.74 -1.80 13.86
N THR A 113 -8.05 -2.80 13.02
CA THR A 113 -7.06 -3.78 12.57
C THR A 113 -7.46 -4.40 11.24
N LEU A 114 -6.47 -4.80 10.44
CA LEU A 114 -6.67 -5.57 9.23
C LEU A 114 -6.80 -7.09 9.53
N ALA A 115 -6.25 -7.55 10.65
CA ALA A 115 -6.08 -8.97 10.96
C ALA A 115 -7.34 -9.64 11.53
N ALA A 116 -8.34 -8.85 11.96
CA ALA A 116 -9.59 -9.36 12.52
C ALA A 116 -10.75 -9.24 11.53
N ALA A 117 -11.74 -10.13 11.69
CA ALA A 117 -12.95 -10.14 10.89
C ALA A 117 -13.69 -8.79 10.98
N PRO A 118 -14.41 -8.39 9.91
CA PRO A 118 -15.43 -7.35 10.00
C PRO A 118 -16.43 -7.65 11.12
N SER A 119 -16.47 -6.79 12.13
CA SER A 119 -17.33 -6.88 13.31
C SER A 119 -17.59 -5.48 13.85
N ASP A 120 -18.53 -5.36 14.78
CA ASP A 120 -18.81 -4.15 15.53
C ASP A 120 -17.57 -3.61 16.27
N GLN A 121 -16.69 -4.47 16.79
CA GLN A 121 -15.43 -4.04 17.40
C GLN A 121 -14.40 -3.54 16.38
N ASN A 122 -14.53 -3.93 15.11
CA ASN A 122 -13.66 -3.52 14.01
C ASN A 122 -14.40 -2.67 12.96
N PHE A 123 -15.47 -1.98 13.40
CA PHE A 123 -16.28 -1.06 12.59
C PHE A 123 -16.77 -1.65 11.26
N PHE A 124 -16.86 -2.98 11.17
CA PHE A 124 -17.22 -3.77 9.99
C PHE A 124 -16.29 -3.56 8.78
N GLN A 125 -15.05 -3.14 9.02
CA GLN A 125 -14.05 -2.82 7.99
C GLN A 125 -12.73 -3.57 8.19
N GLY A 126 -12.80 -4.83 8.63
CA GLY A 126 -11.64 -5.72 8.73
C GLY A 126 -11.21 -6.35 7.39
N GLY A 127 -10.09 -7.05 7.40
CA GLY A 127 -9.55 -7.71 6.21
C GLY A 127 -9.16 -6.73 5.10
N CYS A 128 -9.37 -7.12 3.85
CA CYS A 128 -9.02 -6.31 2.68
C CYS A 128 -9.73 -4.94 2.67
N ARG A 129 -10.92 -4.85 3.28
CA ARG A 129 -11.72 -3.62 3.31
C ARG A 129 -11.16 -2.54 4.21
N GLY A 130 -10.28 -2.87 5.15
CA GLY A 130 -9.63 -1.85 5.97
C GLY A 130 -8.78 -0.90 5.12
N CYS A 131 -8.02 -1.44 4.17
CA CYS A 131 -7.26 -0.63 3.21
C CYS A 131 -8.09 -0.20 1.99
N HIS A 132 -9.11 -0.98 1.62
CA HIS A 132 -9.92 -0.78 0.42
C HIS A 132 -11.38 -0.43 0.78
N VAL A 133 -11.57 0.56 1.66
CA VAL A 133 -12.89 0.92 2.24
C VAL A 133 -13.94 1.23 1.17
N PHE A 134 -13.54 1.90 0.09
CA PHE A 134 -14.39 2.20 -1.06
C PHE A 134 -13.82 1.55 -2.32
N THR A 135 -14.10 0.27 -2.54
CA THR A 135 -13.74 -0.44 -3.78
C THR A 135 -14.62 0.03 -4.95
N TYR A 136 -14.00 0.36 -6.09
CA TYR A 136 -14.68 0.48 -7.37
C TYR A 136 -13.98 -0.41 -8.39
N HIS A 137 -14.75 -1.13 -9.21
CA HIS A 137 -14.20 -1.90 -10.32
C HIS A 137 -14.04 -1.00 -11.54
N HIS A 138 -12.79 -0.80 -11.96
CA HIS A 138 -12.29 -0.22 -13.22
C HIS A 138 -13.14 0.89 -13.88
N GLU A 139 -12.84 2.16 -13.57
CA GLU A 139 -12.97 3.26 -14.53
C GLU A 139 -11.70 4.12 -14.44
N ASP A 140 -10.99 4.27 -15.57
CA ASP A 140 -9.73 5.03 -15.70
C ASP A 140 -10.00 6.53 -15.64
N ASN A 141 -10.11 7.10 -14.43
CA ASN A 141 -10.43 8.52 -14.22
C ASN A 141 -9.38 9.32 -13.42
N GLY A 142 -8.13 8.83 -13.36
CA GLY A 142 -7.01 9.58 -12.74
C GLY A 142 -6.96 9.50 -11.21
N VAL A 143 -7.56 8.47 -10.60
CA VAL A 143 -7.41 8.16 -9.17
C VAL A 143 -6.84 6.75 -9.03
N TYR A 144 -5.91 6.54 -8.10
CA TYR A 144 -5.43 5.19 -7.82
C TYR A 144 -6.59 4.28 -7.43
N ARG A 145 -6.72 3.20 -8.20
CA ARG A 145 -7.82 2.24 -8.21
C ARG A 145 -8.24 1.72 -6.83
N PHE A 146 -7.31 1.66 -5.87
CA PHE A 146 -7.46 0.91 -4.62
C PHE A 146 -7.24 1.71 -3.32
N LEU A 147 -6.83 2.98 -3.37
CA LEU A 147 -6.48 3.76 -2.16
C LEU A 147 -7.41 4.97 -1.97
N LYS A 148 -8.71 4.70 -1.99
CA LYS A 148 -9.75 5.70 -1.70
C LYS A 148 -9.93 5.77 -0.18
N GLY A 149 -9.85 6.98 0.36
CA GLY A 149 -9.71 7.25 1.80
C GLY A 149 -11.02 7.25 2.59
N HIS A 150 -10.95 7.75 3.82
CA HIS A 150 -11.84 7.47 4.95
C HIS A 150 -13.05 8.42 5.12
N GLY A 151 -13.63 8.91 4.04
CA GLY A 151 -14.56 10.06 4.09
C GLY A 151 -15.62 10.04 5.20
N VAL A 152 -15.67 11.15 5.94
CA VAL A 152 -16.61 11.46 7.03
C VAL A 152 -18.06 11.52 6.55
N GLY A 153 -18.82 10.51 6.94
CA GLY A 153 -20.27 10.60 7.13
C GLY A 153 -20.63 9.76 8.35
N PRO A 154 -21.70 10.06 9.10
CA PRO A 154 -22.11 9.22 10.23
C PRO A 154 -22.25 7.79 9.72
N TYR A 155 -21.43 6.88 10.24
CA TYR A 155 -21.58 5.45 10.03
C TYR A 155 -22.94 5.07 10.61
N PRO A 156 -23.95 4.71 9.80
CA PRO A 156 -25.13 4.14 10.40
C PRO A 156 -24.75 2.75 10.95
N PRO A 157 -25.30 2.34 12.11
CA PRO A 157 -25.30 0.94 12.51
C PRO A 157 -25.88 0.08 11.39
N VAL A 158 -25.40 -1.15 11.30
CA VAL A 158 -25.45 -2.14 10.20
C VAL A 158 -26.84 -2.57 9.68
N THR A 159 -27.93 -1.87 9.97
CA THR A 159 -29.27 -2.27 9.45
C THR A 159 -29.64 -1.65 8.09
N GLN A 160 -28.81 -0.80 7.51
CA GLN A 160 -29.11 -0.14 6.23
C GLN A 160 -28.07 -0.49 5.16
N PRO A 161 -28.50 -0.80 3.91
CA PRO A 161 -27.60 -0.82 2.77
C PRO A 161 -26.81 0.49 2.71
N LEU A 162 -25.56 0.45 2.25
CA LEU A 162 -24.83 1.69 1.91
C LEU A 162 -25.74 2.53 0.99
N PRO A 163 -26.11 3.77 1.35
CA PRO A 163 -27.02 4.57 0.55
C PRO A 163 -26.54 4.66 -0.90
N ALA A 164 -27.46 4.56 -1.87
CA ALA A 164 -27.16 4.57 -3.31
C ALA A 164 -26.32 5.76 -3.79
N ALA A 165 -26.23 6.84 -2.99
CA ALA A 165 -25.40 8.02 -3.22
C ALA A 165 -23.87 7.78 -3.13
N ARG A 166 -23.42 6.59 -2.73
CA ARG A 166 -22.00 6.30 -2.43
C ARG A 166 -21.21 5.65 -3.56
N LYS A 167 -21.73 5.69 -4.80
CA LYS A 167 -21.06 5.16 -6.01
C LYS A 167 -20.05 6.13 -6.67
N ASN A 168 -20.03 7.40 -6.27
CA ASN A 168 -19.19 8.42 -6.90
C ASN A 168 -17.99 8.83 -6.04
N ILE A 169 -16.80 8.73 -6.64
CA ILE A 169 -15.50 9.10 -6.05
C ILE A 169 -15.41 10.57 -5.62
N THR A 170 -16.25 11.44 -6.21
CA THR A 170 -16.21 12.89 -6.03
C THR A 170 -16.94 13.39 -4.78
N THR A 171 -17.64 12.52 -4.05
CA THR A 171 -18.34 12.90 -2.80
C THR A 171 -17.47 12.75 -1.56
N TYR A 172 -16.30 12.11 -1.67
CA TYR A 172 -15.39 11.89 -0.56
C TYR A 172 -14.11 12.69 -0.72
N ALA A 173 -13.77 13.45 0.32
CA ALA A 173 -12.64 14.36 0.29
C ALA A 173 -11.31 13.70 0.64
N ASP A 174 -11.23 12.40 0.95
CA ASP A 174 -9.99 11.74 1.40
C ASP A 174 -9.68 10.59 0.43
N TYR A 175 -8.55 10.62 -0.29
CA TYR A 175 -8.09 9.56 -1.22
C TYR A 175 -6.67 9.83 -1.69
N VAL A 176 -5.96 8.81 -2.17
CA VAL A 176 -4.65 8.99 -2.82
C VAL A 176 -4.85 9.32 -4.29
N THR A 177 -4.13 10.31 -4.83
CA THR A 177 -4.09 10.59 -6.27
C THR A 177 -2.80 10.09 -6.91
N GLY A 178 -2.79 10.03 -8.24
CA GLY A 178 -1.62 9.72 -9.04
C GLY A 178 -2.02 9.36 -10.46
N VAL A 179 -1.06 8.85 -11.22
CA VAL A 179 -1.31 8.31 -12.56
C VAL A 179 -1.06 6.81 -12.51
N GLU A 180 -2.09 6.04 -12.81
CA GLU A 180 -1.97 4.59 -12.92
C GLU A 180 -1.24 4.23 -14.22
N ASP A 181 -0.48 3.14 -14.17
CA ASP A 181 0.15 2.57 -15.33
C ASP A 181 -0.87 2.29 -16.47
N PRO A 182 -0.69 2.87 -17.68
CA PRO A 182 -1.59 2.66 -18.81
C PRO A 182 -1.61 1.22 -19.35
N GLY A 183 -0.61 0.39 -19.02
CA GLY A 183 -0.57 -1.03 -19.37
C GLY A 183 -1.56 -1.87 -18.56
N LEU A 184 -2.10 -1.31 -17.47
CA LEU A 184 -3.00 -1.98 -16.53
C LEU A 184 -2.45 -3.33 -16.06
N ASP A 185 -1.13 -3.37 -15.87
CA ASP A 185 -0.35 -4.56 -15.56
C ASP A 185 0.18 -4.55 -14.12
N TRP A 186 -0.10 -3.46 -13.39
CA TRP A 186 0.28 -3.22 -12.00
C TRP A 186 1.78 -3.35 -11.74
N GLU A 187 2.58 -2.77 -12.64
CA GLU A 187 4.04 -2.81 -12.63
C GLU A 187 4.61 -4.23 -12.84
N GLN A 188 3.88 -5.08 -13.58
CA GLN A 188 4.49 -6.31 -14.13
C GLN A 188 5.44 -6.02 -15.29
N GLU A 189 5.30 -4.90 -15.96
CA GLU A 189 6.33 -4.30 -16.77
C GLU A 189 6.64 -2.91 -16.20
N THR A 190 7.92 -2.56 -16.09
CA THR A 190 8.31 -1.24 -15.58
C THR A 190 9.34 -0.52 -16.44
N THR A 191 9.76 -1.14 -17.55
CA THR A 191 10.71 -0.52 -18.50
C THR A 191 10.01 0.43 -19.47
N THR A 192 8.71 0.23 -19.71
CA THR A 192 7.91 1.05 -20.64
C THR A 192 7.05 2.09 -19.91
N ASN A 193 6.44 1.69 -18.80
CA ASN A 193 5.42 2.42 -18.06
C ASN A 193 5.45 1.99 -16.60
N HIS A 194 4.88 2.80 -15.71
CA HIS A 194 4.75 2.50 -14.29
C HIS A 194 3.73 3.44 -13.65
N ASN A 195 3.45 3.24 -12.37
CA ASN A 195 2.62 4.14 -11.60
C ASN A 195 3.38 5.42 -11.20
N TRP A 196 2.68 6.56 -11.18
CA TRP A 196 3.20 7.85 -10.72
C TRP A 196 2.49 8.32 -9.45
N TYR A 197 3.14 8.11 -8.31
CA TYR A 197 2.53 8.30 -7.00
C TYR A 197 2.42 9.78 -6.65
N LYS A 198 1.28 10.24 -6.10
CA LYS A 198 1.22 11.58 -5.49
C LYS A 198 2.04 11.60 -4.20
N GLY A 199 2.94 12.58 -4.12
CA GLY A 199 3.70 12.95 -2.94
C GLY A 199 3.39 14.39 -2.51
N THR A 200 3.94 14.78 -1.36
CA THR A 200 3.93 16.15 -0.87
C THR A 200 5.22 16.43 -0.10
N THR A 201 5.64 17.69 -0.05
CA THR A 201 6.73 18.16 0.83
C THR A 201 6.21 19.01 1.99
N ALA A 202 4.88 19.18 2.05
CA ALA A 202 4.25 19.93 3.13
C ALA A 202 4.36 19.16 4.45
N SER A 203 4.71 19.88 5.51
CA SER A 203 4.79 19.29 6.85
C SER A 203 3.39 19.11 7.46
N TYR A 204 3.14 17.86 7.79
CA TYR A 204 1.98 17.27 8.45
C TYR A 204 1.96 17.13 9.96
N SER A 205 0.82 17.32 10.66
CA SER A 205 0.59 16.63 11.93
C SER A 205 -0.70 15.81 11.87
N GLY A 206 -0.59 14.49 11.97
CA GLY A 206 -1.77 13.59 12.02
C GLY A 206 -2.37 13.26 10.66
N SER A 207 -3.17 12.19 10.63
CA SER A 207 -3.40 11.40 9.42
C SER A 207 -4.74 11.61 8.73
N GLY A 208 -5.78 12.03 9.45
CA GLY A 208 -7.12 12.19 8.88
C GLY A 208 -7.22 13.33 7.86
N THR A 209 -6.81 14.56 8.23
CA THR A 209 -6.87 15.72 7.32
C THR A 209 -5.77 15.72 6.28
N ALA A 210 -4.64 15.08 6.55
CA ALA A 210 -3.53 15.06 5.62
C ALA A 210 -3.85 14.32 4.32
N LEU A 211 -4.51 13.16 4.41
CA LEU A 211 -4.94 12.45 3.22
C LEU A 211 -5.97 13.28 2.43
N ARG A 212 -6.83 14.02 3.13
CA ARG A 212 -7.77 14.97 2.51
C ARG A 212 -7.07 16.06 1.73
N ASP A 213 -6.11 16.71 2.37
CA ASP A 213 -5.56 17.98 1.93
C ASP A 213 -4.43 17.76 0.90
N TYR A 214 -3.65 16.68 1.05
CA TYR A 214 -2.47 16.42 0.23
C TYR A 214 -2.63 15.28 -0.77
N LYS A 215 -3.55 14.34 -0.51
CA LYS A 215 -3.80 13.19 -1.40
C LYS A 215 -2.58 12.30 -1.64
N SER A 216 -1.58 12.33 -0.76
CA SER A 216 -0.33 11.62 -0.96
C SER A 216 -0.40 10.18 -0.43
N ILE A 217 0.41 9.32 -1.01
CA ILE A 217 0.55 7.92 -0.58
C ILE A 217 1.08 7.82 0.86
N THR A 218 2.03 8.67 1.23
CA THR A 218 2.58 8.75 2.57
C THR A 218 1.51 9.13 3.59
N ALA A 219 0.62 10.08 3.26
CA ALA A 219 -0.49 10.48 4.14
C ALA A 219 -1.44 9.32 4.40
N PHE A 220 -1.66 8.46 3.40
CA PHE A 220 -2.45 7.24 3.57
C PHE A 220 -1.77 6.26 4.54
N CYS A 221 -0.46 6.00 4.39
CA CYS A 221 0.30 5.15 5.30
C CYS A 221 0.33 5.71 6.73
N ALA A 222 0.54 7.03 6.87
CA ALA A 222 0.53 7.73 8.16
C ALA A 222 -0.83 7.65 8.86
N GLY A 223 -1.90 7.34 8.11
CA GLY A 223 -3.21 6.84 8.59
C GLY A 223 -3.12 6.04 9.87
N CYS A 224 -2.40 4.91 9.77
CA CYS A 224 -2.21 3.95 10.84
C CYS A 224 -0.78 4.03 11.43
N HIS A 225 0.21 4.42 10.64
CA HIS A 225 1.64 4.36 11.01
C HIS A 225 2.24 5.73 11.36
N ARG A 226 1.48 6.54 12.11
CA ARG A 226 1.77 7.97 12.33
C ARG A 226 3.17 8.25 12.86
N GLN A 227 3.70 7.42 13.76
CA GLN A 227 4.98 7.69 14.44
C GLN A 227 6.21 7.62 13.52
N PHE A 228 6.07 7.15 12.29
CA PHE A 228 7.15 7.08 11.32
C PHE A 228 7.13 8.22 10.29
N HIS A 229 6.18 9.15 10.42
CA HIS A 229 5.96 10.22 9.46
C HIS A 229 6.15 11.61 10.06
N GLY A 230 6.56 12.55 9.21
CA GLY A 230 6.57 13.98 9.48
C GLY A 230 7.66 14.44 10.45
N PRO A 231 7.90 15.75 10.53
CA PRO A 231 8.85 16.32 11.48
C PRO A 231 8.26 16.44 12.89
N TYR A 232 6.94 16.33 13.03
CA TYR A 232 6.21 16.66 14.24
C TYR A 232 5.81 15.41 15.03
N GLU A 233 6.75 14.81 15.76
CA GLU A 233 6.54 14.06 17.03
C GLU A 233 7.84 14.00 17.89
N GLU A 234 8.63 15.09 17.98
CA GLU A 234 9.72 15.18 18.98
C GLU A 234 9.22 15.00 20.43
N ILE A 235 7.90 15.05 20.65
CA ILE A 235 7.27 14.69 21.92
C ILE A 235 7.32 13.16 22.07
N ASN A 236 8.36 12.68 22.78
CA ASN A 236 8.66 11.28 23.13
C ASN A 236 9.49 10.45 22.13
N GLY A 237 10.22 11.07 21.19
CA GLY A 237 11.16 10.35 20.30
C GLY A 237 10.52 9.66 19.09
N SER A 238 9.40 10.19 18.61
CA SER A 238 8.71 9.73 17.40
C SER A 238 8.92 10.69 16.22
N GLY A 239 8.53 10.28 15.02
CA GLY A 239 8.72 11.03 13.78
C GLY A 239 10.13 10.91 13.21
N MET A 240 10.40 11.67 12.15
CA MET A 240 11.66 11.60 11.41
C MET A 240 12.71 12.60 11.94
N GLY A 241 12.28 13.58 12.75
CA GLY A 241 13.04 14.80 13.04
C GLY A 241 12.72 15.89 12.02
N SER A 242 13.29 17.09 12.20
CA SER A 242 13.05 18.25 11.31
C SER A 242 14.22 18.57 10.37
N ALA A 243 15.40 17.98 10.64
CA ALA A 243 16.60 18.15 9.83
C ALA A 243 17.59 17.00 10.09
N SER A 244 18.67 16.96 9.30
CA SER A 244 19.80 16.07 9.51
C SER A 244 20.55 16.41 10.83
N PRO A 245 20.99 15.41 11.62
CA PRO A 245 20.75 13.98 11.44
C PRO A 245 19.31 13.61 11.79
N TRP A 246 18.64 12.92 10.86
CA TRP A 246 17.27 12.45 11.06
C TRP A 246 17.26 11.28 12.05
N MET A 247 16.22 11.21 12.88
CA MET A 247 16.00 10.07 13.80
C MET A 247 15.54 8.82 13.06
N ARG A 248 14.89 9.00 11.90
CA ARG A 248 14.40 7.94 11.01
C ARG A 248 14.61 8.38 9.57
N HIS A 249 14.59 7.43 8.63
CA HIS A 249 14.72 7.80 7.22
C HIS A 249 13.57 8.73 6.82
N PRO A 250 13.87 9.89 6.20
CA PRO A 250 12.84 10.87 5.88
C PRO A 250 11.91 10.38 4.75
N THR A 251 10.66 10.83 4.81
CA THR A 251 9.55 10.65 3.85
C THR A 251 8.82 11.99 3.71
N ASP A 252 8.07 12.19 2.63
CA ASP A 252 7.47 13.49 2.29
C ASP A 252 8.49 14.64 2.28
N ILE A 253 9.69 14.34 1.80
CA ILE A 253 10.73 15.32 1.52
C ILE A 253 11.08 15.28 0.04
N ALA A 254 11.52 16.43 -0.50
CA ALA A 254 12.09 16.46 -1.84
C ALA A 254 13.34 15.56 -1.88
N LEU A 255 13.44 14.71 -2.90
CA LEU A 255 14.67 13.98 -3.18
C LEU A 255 15.72 15.01 -3.62
N PRO A 256 16.84 15.19 -2.90
CA PRO A 256 17.81 16.21 -3.27
C PRO A 256 18.36 15.97 -4.68
N ASP A 257 18.55 17.05 -5.44
CA ASP A 257 19.07 17.01 -6.81
C ASP A 257 20.59 17.22 -6.89
N THR A 258 21.25 17.31 -5.73
CA THR A 258 22.69 17.54 -5.59
C THR A 258 23.33 16.53 -4.62
N GLY A 259 24.66 16.49 -4.62
CA GLY A 259 25.42 15.60 -3.73
C GLY A 259 25.21 14.11 -4.08
N GLU A 260 25.09 13.27 -3.05
CA GLU A 260 24.94 11.81 -3.18
C GLU A 260 23.65 11.35 -3.88
N TYR A 261 22.68 12.25 -4.06
CA TYR A 261 21.38 11.96 -4.64
C TYR A 261 21.26 12.44 -6.09
N GLY A 262 22.16 13.32 -6.53
CA GLY A 262 22.04 14.06 -7.78
C GLY A 262 22.15 13.18 -9.04
N SER A 263 22.80 12.02 -8.93
CA SER A 263 22.97 11.09 -10.06
C SER A 263 21.73 10.26 -10.37
N TYR A 264 20.81 10.09 -9.41
CA TYR A 264 19.56 9.38 -9.66
C TYR A 264 18.48 10.35 -10.09
N ASP A 265 18.16 10.39 -11.38
CA ASP A 265 17.03 11.15 -11.90
C ASP A 265 15.83 10.22 -12.18
N PRO A 266 14.82 10.14 -11.31
CA PRO A 266 13.67 9.25 -11.48
C PRO A 266 12.70 9.71 -12.58
N ASP A 267 12.88 10.90 -13.15
CA ASP A 267 12.12 11.36 -14.32
C ASP A 267 12.63 10.67 -15.61
N VAL A 268 13.94 10.37 -15.65
CA VAL A 268 14.61 9.79 -16.83
C VAL A 268 15.02 8.33 -16.61
N THR A 269 15.45 7.99 -15.40
CA THR A 269 16.05 6.70 -15.01
C THR A 269 15.25 6.04 -13.89
N TYR A 270 13.92 6.03 -14.01
CA TYR A 270 13.03 5.46 -12.98
C TYR A 270 13.43 4.03 -12.58
N ASN A 271 13.41 3.76 -11.29
CA ASN A 271 13.69 2.44 -10.74
C ASN A 271 12.51 1.93 -9.91
N ALA A 272 11.81 0.91 -10.42
CA ALA A 272 10.67 0.29 -9.71
C ALA A 272 11.06 -0.46 -8.42
N GLN A 273 12.35 -0.80 -8.23
CA GLN A 273 12.83 -1.30 -6.95
C GLN A 273 12.96 -0.20 -5.91
N ALA A 274 13.16 1.06 -6.32
CA ALA A 274 13.24 2.22 -5.42
C ALA A 274 12.42 3.40 -5.99
N PRO A 275 11.08 3.25 -6.07
CA PRO A 275 10.22 4.22 -6.71
C PRO A 275 10.15 5.51 -5.88
N VAL A 276 9.81 6.63 -6.51
CA VAL A 276 9.54 7.90 -5.82
C VAL A 276 8.09 8.32 -6.05
N ALA A 277 7.64 9.31 -5.29
CA ALA A 277 6.41 10.03 -5.55
C ALA A 277 6.72 11.38 -6.23
N TRP A 278 5.68 12.08 -6.67
CA TRP A 278 5.79 13.42 -7.26
C TRP A 278 4.77 14.38 -6.68
N THR A 279 5.20 15.63 -6.50
CA THR A 279 4.28 16.73 -6.16
C THR A 279 3.24 16.98 -7.26
N ASN A 280 3.58 16.70 -8.53
CA ASN A 280 2.64 16.67 -9.65
C ASN A 280 2.83 15.40 -10.49
N PRO A 281 2.12 14.29 -10.18
CA PRO A 281 2.32 13.02 -10.87
C PRO A 281 1.88 13.02 -12.34
N SER A 282 1.04 13.97 -12.77
CA SER A 282 0.62 14.08 -14.18
C SER A 282 1.64 14.81 -15.06
N SER A 283 2.65 15.44 -14.45
CA SER A 283 3.76 16.09 -15.12
C SER A 283 5.00 15.92 -14.23
N PRO A 284 5.52 14.70 -14.11
CA PRO A 284 6.68 14.42 -13.28
C PRO A 284 7.86 15.28 -13.75
N THR A 285 8.66 15.71 -12.79
CA THR A 285 9.91 16.42 -13.02
C THR A 285 10.87 16.02 -11.93
N ARG A 286 12.18 16.08 -12.20
CA ARG A 286 13.22 15.85 -11.19
C ARG A 286 12.99 16.66 -9.91
N ALA A 287 12.74 17.97 -10.04
CA ALA A 287 12.51 18.87 -8.90
C ALA A 287 11.23 18.55 -8.11
N GLY A 288 10.27 17.85 -8.73
CA GLY A 288 9.04 17.40 -8.10
C GLY A 288 9.15 16.04 -7.40
N ALA A 289 10.29 15.34 -7.48
CA ALA A 289 10.47 14.02 -6.90
C ALA A 289 10.48 14.06 -5.36
N VAL A 290 9.76 13.12 -4.74
CA VAL A 290 9.54 13.03 -3.30
C VAL A 290 9.81 11.61 -2.81
N VAL A 291 10.58 11.49 -1.73
CA VAL A 291 10.76 10.20 -1.05
C VAL A 291 9.47 9.84 -0.30
N MET A 292 8.95 8.64 -0.51
CA MET A 292 7.70 8.16 0.09
C MET A 292 7.90 6.85 0.84
N CYS A 293 6.93 6.43 1.66
CA CYS A 293 6.99 5.13 2.34
C CYS A 293 7.22 3.96 1.36
N LEU A 294 6.53 3.99 0.21
CA LEU A 294 6.64 2.92 -0.78
C LEU A 294 7.94 2.94 -1.58
N SER A 295 8.84 3.93 -1.37
CA SER A 295 10.18 3.92 -1.95
C SER A 295 10.99 2.71 -1.50
N CYS A 296 10.72 2.20 -0.29
CA CYS A 296 11.40 1.03 0.26
C CYS A 296 10.45 -0.12 0.57
N HIS A 297 9.16 0.14 0.82
CA HIS A 297 8.20 -0.87 1.28
C HIS A 297 7.21 -1.31 0.20
N ARG A 298 6.69 -2.54 0.34
CA ARG A 298 5.55 -3.07 -0.43
C ARG A 298 4.33 -3.27 0.50
N PRO A 299 3.17 -2.67 0.20
CA PRO A 299 2.04 -2.64 1.13
C PRO A 299 1.35 -4.00 1.38
N HIS A 300 1.43 -4.99 0.49
CA HIS A 300 0.87 -6.32 0.75
C HIS A 300 1.89 -7.22 1.45
N GLY A 301 3.13 -7.18 0.97
CA GLY A 301 4.24 -7.95 1.51
C GLY A 301 5.31 -8.27 0.47
N SER A 302 6.46 -8.75 0.94
CA SER A 302 7.61 -9.13 0.11
C SER A 302 8.35 -10.32 0.71
N ASP A 303 9.34 -10.85 -0.01
CA ASP A 303 10.23 -11.90 0.49
C ASP A 303 11.15 -11.42 1.63
N GLN A 304 11.11 -10.13 1.98
CA GLN A 304 11.97 -9.47 2.95
C GLN A 304 11.22 -9.10 4.23
N ALA A 305 11.96 -9.03 5.34
CA ALA A 305 11.43 -8.48 6.59
C ALA A 305 11.09 -6.99 6.42
N ASP A 306 10.20 -6.49 7.29
CA ASP A 306 9.69 -5.12 7.30
C ASP A 306 9.06 -4.71 5.96
N LEU A 307 8.58 -5.69 5.19
CA LEU A 307 7.95 -5.50 3.88
C LEU A 307 8.87 -4.80 2.87
N LEU A 308 10.18 -4.89 3.03
CA LEU A 308 11.14 -4.18 2.17
C LEU A 308 11.17 -4.73 0.74
N ARG A 309 11.45 -3.86 -0.23
CA ARG A 309 11.63 -4.24 -1.64
C ARG A 309 12.91 -5.03 -1.88
N TRP A 310 13.88 -4.96 -0.97
CA TRP A 310 15.18 -5.64 -1.04
C TRP A 310 15.68 -6.02 0.35
N SER A 311 16.66 -6.93 0.39
CA SER A 311 17.32 -7.35 1.63
C SER A 311 18.14 -6.21 2.20
N TYR A 312 17.76 -5.71 3.38
CA TYR A 312 18.48 -4.61 4.02
C TYR A 312 19.89 -5.00 4.47
N SER A 313 20.11 -6.28 4.82
CA SER A 313 21.44 -6.77 5.21
C SER A 313 22.46 -6.72 4.07
N ASP A 314 21.99 -6.62 2.82
CA ASP A 314 22.85 -6.45 1.65
C ASP A 314 23.24 -4.99 1.40
N MET A 315 22.61 -4.03 2.08
CA MET A 315 22.84 -2.59 1.92
C MET A 315 24.02 -2.12 2.77
N GLN A 316 25.19 -2.71 2.55
CA GLN A 316 26.42 -2.36 3.26
C GLN A 316 27.15 -1.24 2.54
N ALA A 317 27.38 -0.12 3.22
CA ALA A 317 28.07 1.02 2.62
C ALA A 317 29.50 0.64 2.17
N GLY A 318 29.93 1.14 1.01
CA GLY A 318 31.19 0.80 0.37
C GLY A 318 31.21 -0.58 -0.30
N THR A 319 30.07 -1.26 -0.43
CA THR A 319 30.01 -2.54 -1.14
C THR A 319 30.35 -2.39 -2.61
N THR A 320 31.29 -3.19 -3.10
CA THR A 320 31.64 -3.28 -4.53
C THR A 320 31.04 -4.51 -5.20
N ASP A 321 30.19 -5.26 -4.49
CA ASP A 321 29.52 -6.45 -5.05
C ASP A 321 28.52 -6.00 -6.13
N PRO A 322 28.70 -6.37 -7.41
CA PRO A 322 27.78 -5.97 -8.48
C PRO A 322 26.36 -6.52 -8.30
N ALA A 323 26.17 -7.52 -7.44
CA ALA A 323 24.84 -7.98 -7.07
C ALA A 323 24.10 -6.99 -6.16
N LYS A 324 24.80 -6.08 -5.48
CA LYS A 324 24.29 -5.19 -4.41
C LYS A 324 24.51 -3.70 -4.70
N ALA A 325 25.66 -3.34 -5.27
CA ALA A 325 26.00 -1.97 -5.61
C ALA A 325 25.02 -1.39 -6.65
N GLY A 326 24.67 -0.11 -6.51
CA GLY A 326 23.66 0.56 -7.32
C GLY A 326 22.22 0.04 -7.15
N LYS A 327 21.94 -0.81 -6.15
CA LYS A 327 20.61 -1.40 -5.91
C LYS A 327 20.07 -1.03 -4.53
N GLY A 328 18.77 -1.24 -4.36
CA GLY A 328 18.07 -0.92 -3.12
C GLY A 328 18.24 0.55 -2.73
N CYS A 329 18.71 0.84 -1.52
CA CYS A 329 18.88 2.22 -1.08
C CYS A 329 20.00 2.96 -1.83
N PHE A 330 20.96 2.25 -2.44
CA PHE A 330 22.02 2.86 -3.24
C PHE A 330 21.52 3.45 -4.56
N VAL A 331 20.29 3.13 -4.96
CA VAL A 331 19.64 3.83 -6.08
C VAL A 331 19.54 5.33 -5.78
N CYS A 332 19.14 5.71 -4.56
CA CYS A 332 19.11 7.11 -4.17
C CYS A 332 20.44 7.58 -3.56
N HIS A 333 21.15 6.71 -2.87
CA HIS A 333 22.42 7.01 -2.20
C HIS A 333 23.61 6.62 -3.06
N THR A 334 23.80 7.30 -4.19
CA THR A 334 24.70 6.87 -5.27
C THR A 334 26.20 7.06 -4.96
N GLN A 335 26.54 7.52 -3.76
CA GLN A 335 27.92 7.65 -3.27
C GLN A 335 28.17 6.79 -2.01
N LYS A 336 27.21 5.94 -1.65
CA LYS A 336 27.30 5.09 -0.44
C LYS A 336 27.61 3.65 -0.78
N ASP A 337 27.48 3.21 -2.02
CA ASP A 337 28.10 1.97 -2.47
C ASP A 337 29.59 2.18 -2.75
N GLY A 338 30.26 1.18 -3.32
CA GLY A 338 31.68 1.22 -3.65
C GLY A 338 31.97 1.48 -5.13
N LEU A 339 31.01 2.04 -5.89
CA LEU A 339 31.13 2.33 -7.32
C LEU A 339 31.48 3.80 -7.61
#